data_AF-A0A9D5JLC3-F1
#
_entry.id   AF-A0A9D5JLC3-F1
#
_cell.length_a   1.000
_cell.length_b   1.000
_cell.length_c   1.000
_cell.angle_alpha   90.00
_cell.angle_beta   90.00
_cell.angle_gamma   90.00
#
_symmetry.space_group_name_H-M   'P 1'
#
loop_
_entity.id
_entity.type
_entity.pdbx_description
1 polymer ?
#
loop_
_entity_poly.entity_id
_entity_poly.type
_entity_poly.pdbx_seq_one_letter_code
_entity_poly.pdbx_strand_id
1 'polypeptide(L)' 'PLSLCLTAGQVSDYVGAKILYEGLPQTQDAVMIADKGYDSDEYRKALMAKGITPCIPP' A
#
# COMPACT_ATOMS: atom_id res chain seq x y z
N PRO A 1 10.32 -1.26 8.66
CA PRO A 1 11.12 -0.98 7.44
C PRO A 1 10.72 0.37 6.85
N LEU A 2 11.68 1.09 6.26
CA LEU A 2 11.45 2.33 5.52
C LEU A 2 11.66 2.02 4.03
N SER A 3 10.66 2.30 3.20
CA SER A 3 10.71 2.11 1.76
C SER A 3 10.25 3.40 1.08
N LEU A 4 11.05 3.92 0.15
CA LEU A 4 10.73 5.09 -0.66
C LEU A 4 11.01 4.73 -2.11
N CYS A 5 9.98 4.86 -2.96
CA CYS A 5 10.12 4.71 -4.40
C CYS A 5 9.75 6.03 -5.07
N LEU A 6 10.60 6.51 -5.97
CA LEU A 6 10.38 7.73 -6.73
C LEU A 6 10.43 7.41 -8.22
N THR A 7 9.39 7.80 -8.94
CA THR A 7 9.33 7.71 -10.41
C THR A 7 9.61 9.08 -11.01
N ALA A 8 10.30 9.12 -12.16
CA ALA A 8 10.50 10.37 -12.89
C ALA A 8 9.18 10.88 -13.52
N GLY A 9 9.07 12.20 -13.68
CA GLY A 9 7.92 12.84 -14.33
C GLY A 9 6.71 13.05 -13.41
N GLN A 10 5.56 13.34 -14.02
CA GLN A 10 4.29 13.48 -13.31
C GLN A 10 3.56 12.14 -13.31
N VAL A 11 3.41 11.55 -12.13
CA VAL A 11 2.72 10.28 -11.92
C VAL A 11 1.81 10.44 -10.71
N SER A 12 0.64 9.81 -10.75
CA SER A 12 -0.25 9.74 -9.60
C SER A 12 0.38 8.91 -8.48
N ASP A 13 0.41 9.45 -7.26
CA ASP A 13 0.88 8.71 -6.09
C ASP A 13 0.15 7.38 -5.90
N TYR A 14 -1.16 7.33 -6.19
CA TYR A 14 -1.97 6.10 -6.14
C TYR A 14 -1.41 5.00 -7.07
N VAL A 15 -1.03 5.37 -8.30
CA VAL A 15 -0.43 4.44 -9.26
C VAL A 15 0.99 4.07 -8.84
N GLY A 16 1.79 5.04 -8.38
CA GLY A 16 3.15 4.82 -7.93
C GLY A 16 3.26 3.93 -6.70
N ALA A 17 2.32 4.02 -5.75
CA ALA A 17 2.28 3.22 -4.53
C ALA A 17 2.22 1.72 -4.78
N LYS A 18 1.72 1.29 -5.95
CA LYS A 18 1.70 -0.12 -6.37
C LYS A 18 3.09 -0.76 -6.44
N ILE A 19 4.12 0.04 -6.74
CA ILE A 19 5.51 -0.44 -6.77
C ILE A 19 5.93 -0.98 -5.39
N LEU A 20 5.35 -0.45 -4.31
CA LEU A 20 5.68 -0.87 -2.95
C LEU A 20 5.08 -2.23 -2.58
N TYR A 21 4.06 -2.73 -3.30
CA TYR A 21 3.32 -3.95 -2.92
C TYR A 21 4.23 -5.17 -2.78
N GLU A 22 5.16 -5.36 -3.71
CA GLU A 22 6.08 -6.50 -3.67
C GLU A 22 7.02 -6.43 -2.47
N GLY A 23 7.48 -5.23 -2.13
CA GLY A 23 8.37 -4.95 -1.00
C GLY A 23 7.69 -4.93 0.36
N LEU A 24 6.36 -5.03 0.44
CA LEU A 24 5.67 -5.13 1.71
C LEU A 24 6.01 -6.46 2.41
N PRO A 25 6.24 -6.43 3.74
CA PRO A 25 6.52 -7.63 4.50
C PRO A 25 5.33 -8.57 4.45
N GLN A 26 5.59 -9.86 4.35
CA GLN A 26 4.57 -10.90 4.50
C GLN A 26 4.49 -11.30 5.97
N THR A 27 3.37 -11.00 6.61
CA THR A 27 3.16 -11.21 8.04
C THR A 27 1.67 -11.37 8.32
N GLN A 28 1.28 -12.22 9.27
CA GLN A 28 -0.14 -12.56 9.51
C GLN A 28 -0.84 -11.60 10.49
N ASP A 29 -0.12 -10.69 11.15
CA ASP A 29 -0.65 -9.87 12.24
C ASP A 29 -0.23 -8.39 12.17
N ALA A 30 -0.05 -7.85 10.96
CA ALA A 30 0.23 -6.42 10.78
C ALA A 30 -1.02 -5.64 10.38
N VAL A 31 -1.05 -4.36 10.79
CA VAL A 31 -2.07 -3.40 10.37
C VAL A 31 -1.37 -2.28 9.59
N MET A 32 -1.91 -1.92 8.43
CA MET A 32 -1.44 -0.77 7.64
C MET A 32 -2.44 0.37 7.79
N ILE A 33 -1.96 1.49 8.32
CA ILE A 33 -2.68 2.77 8.28
C ILE A 33 -2.32 3.47 6.96
N ALA A 34 -3.32 3.83 6.16
CA ALA A 34 -3.10 4.52 4.90
C ALA A 34 -4.08 5.69 4.73
N ASP A 35 -3.69 6.66 3.90
CA ASP A 35 -4.54 7.79 3.52
C ASP A 35 -5.70 7.34 2.62
N LYS A 36 -6.82 8.07 2.69
CA LYS A 36 -8.02 7.77 1.91
C LYS A 36 -7.81 7.86 0.40
N GLY A 37 -6.83 8.64 -0.08
CA GLY A 37 -6.42 8.68 -1.48
C GLY A 37 -5.91 7.34 -2.04
N TYR A 38 -5.57 6.38 -1.17
CA TYR A 38 -5.17 5.01 -1.55
C TYR A 38 -6.29 3.98 -1.34
N ASP A 39 -7.46 4.41 -0.87
CA ASP A 39 -8.58 3.51 -0.57
C ASP A 39 -9.20 2.94 -1.85
N SER A 40 -8.61 1.84 -2.32
CA SER A 40 -9.10 1.07 -3.45
C SER A 40 -9.22 -0.39 -3.07
N ASP A 41 -10.13 -1.09 -3.74
CA ASP A 41 -10.26 -2.54 -3.61
C ASP A 41 -8.96 -3.28 -3.94
N GLU A 42 -8.20 -2.77 -4.90
CA GLU A 42 -6.90 -3.33 -5.29
C GLU A 42 -5.86 -3.19 -4.16
N TYR A 43 -5.73 -2.00 -3.58
CA TYR A 43 -4.82 -1.76 -2.46
C TYR A 43 -5.18 -2.63 -1.26
N ARG A 44 -6.47 -2.67 -0.87
CA ARG A 44 -6.94 -3.53 0.22
C ARG A 44 -6.64 -5.01 -0.03
N LYS A 45 -6.87 -5.51 -1.26
CA LYS A 45 -6.55 -6.90 -1.63
C LYS A 45 -5.05 -7.19 -1.57
N ALA A 46 -4.20 -6.26 -2.04
CA ALA A 46 -2.75 -6.43 -1.97
C ALA A 46 -2.25 -6.55 -0.53
N LEU A 47 -2.82 -5.76 0.39
CA LEU A 47 -2.51 -5.86 1.82
C LEU A 47 -2.97 -7.18 2.42
N MET A 48 -4.21 -7.59 2.16
CA MET A 48 -4.73 -8.87 2.65
C MET A 48 -3.92 -10.06 2.11
N ALA A 49 -3.48 -10.01 0.85
CA ALA A 49 -2.61 -11.03 0.26
C ALA A 49 -1.25 -11.15 0.96
N LYS A 50 -0.78 -10.06 1.60
CA LYS A 50 0.43 -10.04 2.44
C LYS A 50 0.15 -10.37 3.91
N GLY A 51 -1.10 -10.65 4.29
CA GLY A 51 -1.55 -10.86 5.67
C GLY A 51 -1.68 -9.56 6.48
N ILE A 52 -1.72 -8.41 5.80
CA ILE A 52 -1.80 -7.09 6.43
C ILE A 52 -3.26 -6.61 6.43
N THR A 53 -3.77 -6.23 7.59
CA THR A 53 -5.11 -5.66 7.74
C THR A 53 -5.11 -4.17 7.36
N PRO A 54 -5.92 -3.74 6.37
CA PRO A 54 -6.03 -2.33 6.01
C PRO A 54 -6.84 -1.55 7.05
N CYS A 55 -6.31 -0.42 7.52
CA CYS A 55 -6.97 0.56 8.37
C CYS A 55 -6.99 1.91 7.63
N ILE A 56 -8.10 2.17 6.92
CA ILE A 56 -8.26 3.38 6.10
C ILE A 56 -9.56 4.08 6.56
N PRO A 57 -9.46 5.27 7.18
CA PRO A 57 -10.63 6.01 7.66
C PRO A 57 -11.59 6.42 6.52
N PRO A 58 -12.89 6.60 6.83
CA PRO A 58 -13.85 7.18 5.91
C PRO A 58 -13.60 8.67 5.66
#